data_AF-A0A2P9DG99-F1
#
_entry.id   AF-A0A2P9DG99-F1
#
_cell.length_a   1.000
_cell.length_b   1.000
_cell.length_c   1.000
_cell.angle_alpha   90.00
_cell.angle_beta   90.00
_cell.angle_gamma   90.00
#
_symmetry.space_group_name_H-M   'P 1'
#
loop_
_entity.id
_entity.type
_entity.pdbx_description
1 polymer ?
#
loop_
_entity_poly.entity_id
_entity_poly.type
_entity_poly.pdbx_seq_one_letter_code
_entity_poly.pdbx_strand_id
1 'polypeptide(L)'
;MSGILTNLNIESGYFNEDIKEESNESNFMYANISMLIRAYKKDRNKLILLNKKLNLIKIVGLVLNIEEKKEFIIYTIDDSTGCIKAKLLLTYSLNSYNEKKDNIKINDLVQIFGICNTVSLNEDLTISISSINKLDSFNYLCHHHLLVFHDYLKYQEEERRNPIEDKSRNDEDDLESTQNNENAYFNTFFY
;
A
#
# COMPACT_ATOMS: atom_id res chain seq x y z
N MET A 1 36.33 -34.36 -34.39
CA MET A 1 35.33 -34.19 -33.31
C MET A 1 35.87 -34.83 -32.06
N SER A 2 36.05 -34.05 -30.99
CA SER A 2 36.12 -34.50 -29.59
C SER A 2 36.51 -33.28 -28.76
N GLY A 3 35.50 -32.50 -28.34
CA GLY A 3 35.69 -31.32 -27.51
C GLY A 3 36.16 -31.72 -26.12
N ILE A 4 37.19 -31.03 -25.62
CA ILE A 4 37.69 -31.13 -24.27
C ILE A 4 36.65 -30.50 -23.33
N LEU A 5 36.03 -31.32 -22.49
CA LEU A 5 35.19 -30.87 -21.39
C LEU A 5 36.08 -30.37 -20.25
N THR A 6 36.25 -29.05 -20.15
CA THR A 6 36.80 -28.42 -18.96
C THR A 6 35.75 -28.45 -17.85
N ASN A 7 35.95 -29.34 -16.87
CA ASN A 7 35.21 -29.38 -15.62
C ASN A 7 35.65 -28.18 -14.76
N LEU A 8 34.80 -27.15 -14.67
CA LEU A 8 34.97 -26.08 -13.71
C LEU A 8 34.29 -26.51 -12.40
N ASN A 9 35.05 -27.17 -11.52
CA ASN A 9 34.77 -27.18 -10.09
C ASN A 9 34.87 -25.74 -9.60
N ILE A 10 33.75 -25.01 -9.61
CA ILE A 10 33.61 -23.77 -8.86
C ILE A 10 33.22 -24.21 -7.45
N GLU A 11 34.19 -24.09 -6.55
CA GLU A 11 34.02 -24.24 -5.12
C GLU A 11 32.76 -23.53 -4.66
N SER A 12 31.92 -24.25 -3.94
CA SER A 12 30.72 -23.80 -3.25
C SER A 12 31.05 -22.59 -2.37
N GLY A 13 30.86 -21.40 -2.92
CA GLY A 13 30.86 -20.16 -2.19
C GLY A 13 29.69 -20.15 -1.20
N TYR A 14 29.96 -19.59 -0.02
CA TYR A 14 29.12 -19.43 1.16
C TYR A 14 27.78 -18.71 0.93
N PHE A 15 26.89 -19.31 0.15
CA PHE A 15 25.50 -18.91 0.07
C PHE A 15 24.67 -20.17 -0.11
N ASN A 16 24.26 -20.76 1.01
CA ASN A 16 22.97 -21.41 1.19
C ASN A 16 22.94 -21.97 2.61
N GLU A 17 22.20 -21.29 3.49
CA GLU A 17 21.15 -21.92 4.31
C GLU A 17 20.40 -20.80 5.06
N ASP A 18 19.09 -20.75 4.79
CA ASP A 18 18.04 -20.07 5.55
C ASP A 18 17.86 -18.54 5.42
N ILE A 19 17.94 -17.98 4.21
CA ILE A 19 16.97 -16.92 3.91
C ILE A 19 15.63 -17.63 3.72
N LYS A 20 14.89 -17.79 4.82
CA LYS A 20 13.45 -18.06 4.72
C LYS A 20 12.89 -16.90 3.92
N GLU A 21 12.61 -17.11 2.64
CA GLU A 21 11.70 -16.24 1.90
C GLU A 21 10.41 -16.23 2.74
N GLU A 22 10.19 -15.14 3.50
CA GLU A 22 8.87 -14.88 4.07
C GLU A 22 7.90 -15.09 2.93
N SER A 23 6.94 -16.01 3.10
CA SER A 23 5.91 -16.24 2.10
C SER A 23 5.32 -14.87 1.75
N ASN A 24 5.65 -14.37 0.56
CA ASN A 24 5.11 -13.14 0.03
C ASN A 24 3.65 -13.44 -0.30
N GLU A 25 2.81 -13.53 0.73
CA GLU A 25 1.37 -13.44 0.56
C GLU A 25 1.16 -12.08 -0.12
N SER A 26 0.80 -12.13 -1.40
CA SER A 26 0.53 -10.96 -2.21
C SER A 26 -0.70 -10.28 -1.64
N ASN A 27 -0.51 -9.42 -0.64
CA ASN A 27 -1.58 -8.68 -0.01
C ASN A 27 -1.92 -7.47 -0.87
N PHE A 28 -3.00 -7.63 -1.64
CA PHE A 28 -3.72 -6.56 -2.29
C PHE A 28 -4.68 -5.92 -1.29
N MET A 29 -4.75 -4.58 -1.27
CA MET A 29 -5.67 -3.87 -0.38
C MET A 29 -6.25 -2.62 -1.03
N TYR A 30 -7.54 -2.39 -0.79
CA TYR A 30 -8.14 -1.08 -1.00
C TYR A 30 -7.69 -0.16 0.14
N ALA A 31 -7.15 1.01 -0.17
CA ALA A 31 -6.69 1.95 0.84
C ALA A 31 -7.24 3.35 0.59
N ASN A 32 -7.52 4.06 1.68
CA ASN A 32 -7.63 5.52 1.65
C ASN A 32 -6.25 6.14 1.91
N ILE A 33 -6.00 7.32 1.34
CA ILE A 33 -4.72 8.02 1.43
C ILE A 33 -4.37 8.35 2.88
N SER A 34 -5.36 8.78 3.68
CA SER A 34 -5.18 9.02 5.12
C SER A 34 -4.64 7.81 5.87
N MET A 35 -5.10 6.59 5.53
CA MET A 35 -4.64 5.36 6.18
C MET A 35 -3.17 5.10 5.89
N LEU A 36 -2.76 5.28 4.62
CA LEU A 36 -1.37 5.12 4.19
C LEU A 36 -0.46 6.14 4.89
N ILE A 37 -0.86 7.41 4.92
CA ILE A 37 -0.10 8.47 5.60
C ILE A 37 0.02 8.19 7.09
N ARG A 38 -1.06 7.77 7.76
CA ARG A 38 -1.04 7.44 9.21
C ARG A 38 -0.14 6.24 9.49
N ALA A 39 -0.21 5.19 8.68
CA ALA A 39 0.65 4.02 8.82
C ALA A 39 2.13 4.40 8.65
N TYR A 40 2.45 5.20 7.63
CA TYR A 40 3.81 5.67 7.39
C TYR A 40 4.34 6.57 8.52
N LYS A 41 3.48 7.41 9.11
CA LYS A 41 3.84 8.22 10.28
C LYS A 41 4.11 7.36 11.52
N LYS A 42 3.41 6.22 11.67
CA LYS A 42 3.62 5.29 12.77
C LYS A 42 4.95 4.54 12.62
N ASP A 43 5.23 4.04 11.43
CA ASP A 43 6.49 3.37 11.10
C ASP A 43 6.87 3.68 9.65
N ARG A 44 7.98 4.43 9.48
CA ARG A 44 8.46 4.84 8.16
C ARG A 44 9.08 3.69 7.37
N ASN A 45 9.60 2.67 8.06
CA ASN A 45 10.31 1.57 7.42
C ASN A 45 9.37 0.43 7.04
N LYS A 46 8.26 0.27 7.79
CA LYS A 46 7.30 -0.82 7.59
C LYS A 46 5.87 -0.31 7.50
N LEU A 47 5.32 -0.33 6.29
CA LEU A 47 3.92 0.00 6.07
C LEU A 47 3.03 -1.22 6.39
N ILE A 48 2.43 -1.23 7.57
CA ILE A 48 1.44 -2.23 7.99
C ILE A 48 0.07 -1.58 8.10
N LEU A 49 -0.95 -2.17 7.46
CA LEU A 49 -2.35 -1.85 7.68
C LEU A 49 -3.13 -3.13 7.98
N LEU A 50 -4.02 -3.10 8.97
CA LEU A 50 -4.87 -4.24 9.36
C LEU A 50 -4.07 -5.53 9.62
N ASN A 51 -2.95 -5.40 10.36
CA ASN A 51 -1.98 -6.46 10.61
C ASN A 51 -1.36 -7.12 9.36
N LYS A 52 -1.52 -6.51 8.17
CA LYS A 52 -0.96 -6.99 6.91
C LYS A 52 0.14 -6.06 6.41
N LYS A 53 1.24 -6.65 5.96
CA LYS A 53 2.28 -5.94 5.20
C LYS A 53 1.71 -5.58 3.84
N LEU A 54 1.79 -4.30 3.47
CA LEU A 54 1.27 -3.81 2.19
C LEU A 54 2.21 -4.14 1.05
N ASN A 55 1.70 -4.87 0.07
CA ASN A 55 2.44 -5.19 -1.14
C ASN A 55 1.88 -4.43 -2.35
N LEU A 56 0.57 -4.52 -2.58
CA LEU A 56 -0.11 -3.83 -3.68
C LEU A 56 -1.35 -3.10 -3.15
N ILE A 57 -1.54 -1.86 -3.56
CA ILE A 57 -2.72 -1.07 -3.19
C ILE A 57 -3.53 -0.66 -4.41
N LYS A 58 -4.83 -0.48 -4.18
CA LYS A 58 -5.70 0.32 -5.03
C LYS A 58 -6.12 1.58 -4.28
N ILE A 59 -6.03 2.73 -4.96
CA ILE A 59 -6.64 3.99 -4.51
C ILE A 59 -7.50 4.56 -5.65
N VAL A 60 -8.49 5.38 -5.28
CA VAL A 60 -9.29 6.16 -6.22
C VAL A 60 -9.30 7.60 -5.73
N GLY A 61 -9.11 8.57 -6.62
CA GLY A 61 -9.07 9.98 -6.24
C GLY A 61 -9.00 10.92 -7.45
N LEU A 62 -9.10 12.22 -7.18
CA LEU A 62 -8.99 13.30 -8.17
C LEU A 62 -7.54 13.70 -8.37
N VAL A 63 -7.17 13.99 -9.61
CA VAL A 63 -5.85 14.55 -9.95
C VAL A 63 -5.85 16.05 -9.63
N LEU A 64 -5.08 16.47 -8.63
CA LEU A 64 -4.92 17.89 -8.28
C LEU A 64 -3.80 18.57 -9.06
N ASN A 65 -2.74 17.82 -9.39
CA ASN A 65 -1.57 18.36 -10.08
C ASN A 65 -0.88 17.26 -10.92
N ILE A 66 -0.23 17.68 -12.00
CA ILE A 66 0.58 16.82 -12.87
C ILE A 66 1.94 17.49 -13.09
N GLU A 67 3.01 16.81 -12.69
CA GLU A 67 4.39 17.23 -12.97
C GLU A 67 5.06 16.24 -13.92
N GLU A 68 5.35 16.66 -15.13
CA GLU A 68 6.07 15.86 -16.10
C GLU A 68 7.58 16.01 -15.92
N LYS A 69 8.28 14.88 -15.81
CA LYS A 69 9.75 14.79 -15.82
C LYS A 69 10.16 13.88 -16.98
N LYS A 70 11.45 13.88 -17.30
CA LYS A 70 12.00 13.11 -18.42
C LYS A 70 11.71 11.61 -18.35
N GLU A 71 11.75 11.02 -17.16
CA GLU A 71 11.67 9.57 -16.96
C GLU A 71 10.40 9.13 -16.23
N PHE A 72 9.59 10.07 -15.74
CA PHE A 72 8.40 9.78 -14.97
C PHE A 72 7.43 10.96 -14.95
N ILE A 73 6.15 10.66 -14.68
CA ILE A 73 5.11 11.66 -14.41
C ILE A 73 4.73 11.53 -12.95
N ILE A 74 4.64 12.65 -12.23
CA ILE A 74 4.12 12.70 -10.86
C ILE A 74 2.71 13.25 -10.89
N TYR A 75 1.76 12.47 -10.39
CA TYR A 75 0.40 12.91 -10.12
C TYR A 75 0.25 13.22 -8.64
N THR A 76 -0.39 14.33 -8.31
CA THR A 76 -0.89 14.57 -6.94
C THR A 76 -2.35 14.16 -6.91
N ILE A 77 -2.68 13.19 -6.06
CA ILE A 77 -4.00 12.56 -5.99
C ILE A 77 -4.64 12.90 -4.66
N ASP A 78 -5.93 13.23 -4.69
CA ASP A 78 -6.76 13.50 -3.52
C ASP A 78 -8.00 12.61 -3.51
N ASP A 79 -8.18 11.85 -2.44
CA ASP A 79 -9.32 10.94 -2.23
C ASP A 79 -10.34 11.48 -1.22
N SER A 80 -10.29 12.78 -0.90
CA SER A 80 -11.03 13.47 0.17
C SER A 80 -10.63 13.11 1.60
N THR A 81 -9.76 12.10 1.80
CA THR A 81 -9.20 11.77 3.11
C THR A 81 -7.76 12.27 3.26
N GLY A 82 -7.09 12.57 2.15
CA GLY A 82 -5.77 13.18 2.12
C GLY A 82 -5.20 13.23 0.71
N CYS A 83 -4.01 13.82 0.57
CA CYS A 83 -3.33 13.95 -0.71
C CYS A 83 -2.01 13.17 -0.72
N ILE A 84 -1.68 12.52 -1.84
CA ILE A 84 -0.42 11.78 -2.01
C ILE A 84 0.16 11.97 -3.41
N LYS A 85 1.49 11.93 -3.50
CA LYS A 85 2.20 11.92 -4.78
C LYS A 85 2.34 10.49 -5.29
N ALA A 86 1.96 10.27 -6.54
CA ALA A 86 2.05 9.00 -7.24
C ALA A 86 2.90 9.15 -8.51
N LYS A 87 3.92 8.31 -8.66
CA LYS A 87 4.96 8.39 -9.70
C LYS A 87 4.76 7.26 -10.72
N LEU A 88 4.54 7.63 -11.98
CA LEU A 88 4.48 6.72 -13.12
C LEU A 88 5.79 6.76 -13.88
N LEU A 89 6.53 5.64 -13.92
CA LEU A 89 7.76 5.51 -14.71
C LEU A 89 7.44 5.41 -16.20
N LEU A 90 8.16 6.17 -17.04
CA LEU A 90 8.00 6.18 -18.49
C LEU A 90 8.94 5.19 -19.21
N THR A 91 9.96 4.69 -18.50
CA THR A 91 11.12 3.98 -19.05
C THR A 91 10.88 2.51 -19.41
N TYR A 92 9.71 1.94 -19.09
CA TYR A 92 9.36 0.55 -19.45
C TYR A 92 8.10 0.51 -20.33
N SER A 93 8.17 1.08 -21.53
CA SER A 93 7.26 0.65 -22.61
C SER A 93 7.75 -0.69 -23.15
N LEU A 94 7.64 -1.75 -22.35
CA LEU A 94 7.69 -3.13 -22.83
C LEU A 94 6.46 -3.32 -23.74
N ASN A 95 6.71 -3.17 -25.04
CA ASN A 95 5.88 -3.50 -26.20
C ASN A 95 4.35 -3.62 -26.01
N SER A 96 3.63 -2.88 -26.85
CA SER A 96 2.24 -3.11 -27.24
C SER A 96 1.19 -3.08 -26.12
N TYR A 97 0.77 -1.88 -25.75
CA TYR A 97 -0.65 -1.66 -25.57
C TYR A 97 -1.05 -0.37 -26.30
N ASN A 98 -1.65 -0.55 -27.48
CA ASN A 98 -2.46 0.46 -28.18
C ASN A 98 -3.77 0.74 -27.40
N GLU A 99 -3.73 0.74 -26.08
CA GLU A 99 -4.82 1.25 -25.28
C GLU A 99 -4.69 2.75 -25.30
N LYS A 100 -5.82 3.41 -25.61
CA LYS A 100 -5.99 4.84 -25.45
C LYS A 100 -5.36 5.20 -24.11
N LYS A 101 -4.19 5.85 -24.13
CA LYS A 101 -3.76 6.64 -22.98
C LYS A 101 -4.82 7.71 -22.89
N ASP A 102 -5.88 7.44 -22.14
CA ASP A 102 -6.86 8.46 -21.82
C ASP A 102 -6.05 9.61 -21.27
N ASN A 103 -6.16 10.76 -21.93
CA ASN A 103 -5.37 11.93 -21.61
C ASN A 103 -5.82 12.42 -20.24
N ILE A 104 -5.19 11.90 -19.18
CA ILE A 104 -5.48 12.24 -17.79
C ILE A 104 -5.09 13.70 -17.58
N LYS A 105 -6.05 14.49 -17.14
CA LYS A 105 -5.90 15.92 -16.84
C LYS A 105 -6.14 16.19 -15.37
N ILE A 106 -5.75 17.39 -14.93
CA ILE A 106 -6.15 17.92 -13.63
C ILE A 106 -7.68 17.89 -13.54
N ASN A 107 -8.20 17.54 -12.36
CA ASN A 107 -9.59 17.28 -12.02
C ASN A 107 -10.20 16.00 -12.59
N ASP A 108 -9.44 15.18 -13.33
CA ASP A 108 -9.92 13.85 -13.69
C ASP A 108 -9.93 12.93 -12.46
N LEU A 109 -10.98 12.12 -12.36
CA LEU A 109 -11.03 11.03 -11.40
C LEU A 109 -10.25 9.84 -11.96
N VAL A 110 -9.38 9.26 -11.14
CA VAL A 110 -8.52 8.15 -11.54
C VAL A 110 -8.55 7.02 -10.51
N GLN A 111 -8.41 5.79 -11.00
CA GLN A 111 -7.99 4.67 -10.16
C GLN A 111 -6.52 4.39 -10.38
N ILE A 112 -5.79 4.13 -9.29
CA ILE A 112 -4.37 3.78 -9.31
C ILE A 112 -4.18 2.45 -8.61
N PHE A 113 -3.44 1.57 -9.28
CA PHE A 113 -2.83 0.39 -8.68
C PHE A 113 -1.34 0.64 -8.55
N GLY A 114 -0.77 0.39 -7.37
CA GLY A 114 0.64 0.68 -7.14
C GLY A 114 1.19 0.17 -5.83
N ILE A 115 2.46 0.48 -5.60
CA ILE A 115 3.22 0.07 -4.41
C ILE A 115 3.64 1.33 -3.66
N CYS A 116 3.49 1.33 -2.34
CA CYS A 116 3.98 2.43 -1.51
C CYS A 116 5.50 2.37 -1.38
N ASN A 117 6.18 3.47 -1.68
CA ASN A 117 7.63 3.59 -1.49
C ASN A 117 7.89 4.16 -0.10
N THR A 118 8.59 3.40 0.73
CA THR A 118 8.95 3.77 2.11
C THR A 118 10.43 4.13 2.29
N VAL A 119 11.21 4.10 1.20
CA VAL A 119 12.64 3.78 1.25
C VAL A 119 13.56 4.96 1.61
N SER A 120 13.07 6.19 1.69
CA SER A 120 13.94 7.36 1.87
C SER A 120 13.69 8.05 3.21
N LEU A 121 14.72 8.13 4.08
CA LEU A 121 14.64 8.80 5.39
C LEU A 121 14.13 10.26 5.32
N ASN A 122 14.28 10.91 4.16
CA ASN A 122 13.99 12.33 3.94
C ASN A 122 12.92 12.60 2.87
N GLU A 123 12.28 11.57 2.29
CA GLU A 123 11.20 11.80 1.32
C GLU A 123 9.85 11.45 1.95
N ASP A 124 8.82 12.18 1.54
CA ASP A 124 7.45 11.86 1.89
C ASP A 124 7.03 10.52 1.26
N LEU A 125 6.03 9.88 1.87
CA LEU A 125 5.40 8.68 1.32
C LEU A 125 4.91 8.95 -0.12
N THR A 126 5.34 8.11 -1.06
CA THR A 126 4.89 8.16 -2.46
C THR A 126 4.39 6.80 -2.93
N ILE A 127 3.62 6.79 -4.01
CA ILE A 127 3.15 5.56 -4.66
C ILE A 127 3.88 5.40 -5.99
N SER A 128 4.53 4.26 -6.22
CA SER A 128 4.94 3.84 -7.56
C SER A 128 3.74 3.27 -8.30
N ILE A 129 3.32 3.93 -9.38
CA ILE A 129 2.15 3.54 -10.16
C ILE A 129 2.51 2.34 -11.04
N SER A 130 1.79 1.23 -10.85
CA SER A 130 1.81 0.06 -11.75
C SER A 130 0.78 0.22 -12.87
N SER A 131 -0.39 0.77 -12.57
CA SER A 131 -1.45 1.07 -13.54
C SER A 131 -2.28 2.27 -13.06
N ILE A 132 -2.70 3.10 -14.01
CA ILE A 132 -3.59 4.24 -13.76
C ILE A 132 -4.63 4.32 -14.87
N ASN A 133 -5.89 4.46 -14.49
CA ASN A 133 -7.01 4.56 -15.44
C ASN A 133 -7.91 5.73 -15.06
N LYS A 134 -8.37 6.48 -16.06
CA LYS A 134 -9.40 7.50 -15.90
C LYS A 134 -10.76 6.84 -15.61
N LEU A 135 -11.56 7.51 -14.79
CA LEU A 135 -12.90 7.07 -14.40
C LEU A 135 -13.92 8.14 -14.79
N ASP A 136 -15.07 7.70 -15.28
CA ASP A 136 -16.10 8.60 -15.84
C ASP A 136 -17.15 9.04 -14.80
N SER A 137 -17.11 8.50 -13.58
CA SER A 137 -18.14 8.76 -12.56
C SER A 137 -17.58 8.79 -11.15
N PHE A 138 -18.05 9.74 -10.34
CA PHE A 138 -17.70 9.84 -8.92
C PHE A 138 -18.19 8.64 -8.09
N ASN A 139 -19.16 7.86 -8.60
CA ASN A 139 -19.64 6.64 -7.96
C ASN A 139 -18.52 5.63 -7.70
N TYR A 140 -17.46 5.63 -8.52
CA TYR A 140 -16.28 4.79 -8.30
C TYR A 140 -15.51 5.17 -7.04
N LEU A 141 -15.43 6.46 -6.70
CA LEU A 141 -14.79 6.90 -5.46
C LEU A 141 -15.63 6.48 -4.24
N CYS A 142 -16.95 6.69 -4.29
CA CYS A 142 -17.85 6.24 -3.24
C CYS A 142 -17.79 4.73 -3.04
N HIS A 143 -17.81 3.96 -4.13
CA HIS A 143 -17.68 2.50 -4.09
C HIS A 143 -16.33 2.07 -3.50
N HIS A 144 -15.24 2.75 -3.86
CA HIS A 144 -13.92 2.50 -3.30
C HIS A 144 -13.90 2.69 -1.78
N HIS A 145 -14.46 3.80 -1.26
CA HIS A 145 -14.54 4.01 0.18
C HIS A 145 -15.38 2.92 0.89
N LEU A 146 -16.48 2.47 0.28
CA LEU A 146 -17.28 1.36 0.84
C LEU A 146 -16.47 0.06 0.93
N LEU A 147 -15.62 -0.25 -0.05
CA LEU A 147 -14.73 -1.40 -0.01
C LEU A 147 -13.68 -1.27 1.11
N VAL A 148 -13.09 -0.08 1.27
CA VAL A 148 -12.14 0.20 2.36
C VAL A 148 -12.80 0.00 3.72
N PHE A 149 -14.03 0.51 3.90
CA PHE A 149 -14.78 0.31 5.14
C PHE A 149 -15.14 -1.15 5.38
N HIS A 150 -15.60 -1.85 4.35
CA HIS A 150 -15.91 -3.27 4.43
C HIS A 150 -14.69 -4.08 4.90
N ASP A 151 -13.52 -3.85 4.30
CA ASP A 151 -12.29 -4.57 4.65
C ASP A 151 -11.85 -4.26 6.08
N TYR A 152 -12.00 -3.01 6.52
CA TYR A 152 -11.73 -2.61 7.90
C TYR A 152 -12.66 -3.31 8.91
N LEU A 153 -13.97 -3.31 8.64
CA LEU A 153 -14.97 -3.92 9.53
C LEU A 153 -14.80 -5.43 9.60
N LYS A 154 -14.51 -6.07 8.47
CA LYS A 154 -14.22 -7.51 8.41
C LYS A 154 -12.99 -7.85 9.26
N TYR A 155 -11.92 -7.06 9.15
CA TYR A 155 -10.74 -7.22 9.98
C TYR A 155 -11.06 -7.06 11.48
N GLN A 156 -11.85 -6.04 11.87
CA GLN A 156 -12.25 -5.88 13.27
C GLN A 156 -13.08 -7.07 13.79
N GLU A 157 -13.94 -7.64 12.95
CA GLU A 157 -14.73 -8.80 13.31
C GLU A 157 -13.85 -10.05 13.50
N GLU A 158 -12.86 -10.26 12.63
CA GLU A 158 -11.89 -11.34 12.73
C GLU A 158 -11.06 -11.23 14.01
N GLU A 159 -10.58 -10.04 14.36
CA GLU A 159 -9.85 -9.78 15.62
C GLU A 159 -10.72 -10.05 16.86
N ARG A 160 -12.02 -9.75 16.81
CA ARG A 160 -12.94 -10.08 17.92
C ARG A 160 -13.23 -11.57 18.05
N ARG A 161 -13.26 -12.31 16.94
CA ARG A 161 -13.51 -13.77 16.92
C ARG A 161 -12.30 -14.57 17.37
N ASN A 162 -11.10 -14.05 17.11
CA ASN A 162 -9.83 -14.64 17.52
C ASN A 162 -9.12 -13.72 18.53
N PRO A 163 -9.65 -13.54 19.76
CA PRO A 163 -8.89 -12.84 20.78
C PRO A 163 -7.59 -13.64 21.00
N ILE A 164 -6.46 -13.00 20.68
CA ILE A 164 -5.14 -13.54 20.99
C ILE A 164 -5.14 -13.82 22.50
N GLU A 165 -5.02 -15.09 22.90
CA GLU A 165 -4.80 -15.46 24.30
C GLU A 165 -3.44 -14.90 24.72
N ASP A 166 -3.40 -13.67 25.22
CA ASP A 166 -2.27 -13.14 25.98
C ASP A 166 -2.21 -13.84 27.35
N LYS A 167 -1.82 -15.13 27.34
CA LYS A 167 -1.31 -15.82 28.53
C LYS A 167 0.19 -15.54 28.62
N SER A 168 0.55 -14.49 29.35
CA SER A 168 1.57 -14.51 30.42
C SER A 168 2.15 -13.11 30.71
N ARG A 169 1.39 -12.30 31.46
CA ARG A 169 1.95 -11.46 32.52
C ARG A 169 1.00 -11.50 33.71
N ASN A 170 1.24 -12.49 34.58
CA ASN A 170 1.02 -12.26 36.01
C ASN A 170 2.03 -11.19 36.41
N ASP A 171 1.55 -10.07 36.93
CA ASP A 171 1.67 -9.81 38.36
C ASP A 171 0.62 -8.78 38.75
N GLU A 172 0.09 -9.00 39.95
CA GLU A 172 -1.04 -8.36 40.60
C GLU A 172 -0.79 -6.86 40.82
N ASP A 173 -1.80 -6.01 40.58
CA ASP A 173 -2.38 -5.14 41.61
C ASP A 173 -3.38 -4.12 41.02
N ASP A 174 -4.55 -4.13 41.66
CA ASP A 174 -5.52 -3.06 41.91
C ASP A 174 -6.41 -2.42 40.82
N LEU A 175 -7.70 -2.62 41.10
CA LEU A 175 -8.92 -1.96 40.65
C LEU A 175 -8.84 -0.42 40.59
N GLU A 176 -9.34 0.18 39.49
CA GLU A 176 -10.46 1.15 39.56
C GLU A 176 -11.05 1.53 38.18
N SER A 177 -12.37 1.30 38.08
CA SER A 177 -13.42 2.01 37.31
C SER A 177 -13.20 2.50 35.86
N THR A 178 -13.90 1.82 34.96
CA THR A 178 -14.82 2.32 33.92
C THR A 178 -14.80 3.82 33.59
N GLN A 179 -14.30 4.17 32.39
CA GLN A 179 -14.91 5.21 31.56
C GLN A 179 -14.90 4.79 30.08
N ASN A 180 -16.05 5.01 29.44
CA ASN A 180 -16.40 4.64 28.08
C ASN A 180 -15.36 5.11 27.07
N ASN A 181 -14.64 4.16 26.45
CA ASN A 181 -13.78 4.44 25.32
C ASN A 181 -14.64 4.46 24.06
N GLU A 182 -15.29 5.60 23.79
CA GLU A 182 -15.84 5.87 22.46
C GLU A 182 -14.72 5.63 21.44
N ASN A 183 -14.97 4.75 20.46
CA ASN A 183 -14.01 4.34 19.44
C ASN A 183 -13.31 5.55 18.82
N ALA A 184 -12.11 5.89 19.32
CA ALA A 184 -11.31 7.02 18.86
C ALA A 184 -11.03 6.93 17.33
N TYR A 185 -11.06 5.71 16.79
CA TYR A 185 -10.90 5.42 15.37
C TYR A 185 -12.05 5.95 14.49
N PHE A 186 -13.27 6.05 15.01
CA PHE A 186 -14.45 6.48 14.23
C PHE A 186 -14.53 8.01 14.14
N ASN A 187 -14.13 8.70 15.21
CA ASN A 187 -14.17 10.16 15.27
C ASN A 187 -13.10 10.84 14.39
N THR A 188 -12.11 10.10 13.88
CA THR A 188 -11.07 10.64 12.97
C THR A 188 -11.43 10.56 11.48
N PHE A 189 -12.63 10.12 11.12
CA PHE A 189 -13.12 10.10 9.74
C PHE A 189 -13.96 11.33 9.36
N PHE A 190 -14.40 12.12 10.34
CA PHE A 190 -15.35 13.23 10.15
C PHE A 190 -14.83 14.60 10.62
N TYR A 191 -13.51 14.78 10.69
CA TYR A 191 -12.89 16.10 10.91
C TYR A 191 -11.74 16.32 9.93
#